data_AF-A0A0G0U7J8-F1
#
_entry.id   AF-A0A0G0U7J8-F1
#
_cell.length_a   1.000
_cell.length_b   1.000
_cell.length_c   1.000
_cell.angle_alpha   90.00
_cell.angle_beta   90.00
_cell.angle_gamma   90.00
#
_symmetry.space_group_name_H-M   'P 1'
#
loop_
_entity.id
_entity.type
_entity.pdbx_description
1 polymer ?
#
loop_
_entity_poly.entity_id
_entity_poly.type
_entity_poly.pdbx_seq_one_letter_code
_entity_poly.pdbx_strand_id
1 'polypeptide(L)' 'MEKTAKEDKKKLVLLDAHAIIHRAYHALPADFVSSKGEPTGALYGLSAMLLKIIKDLKPDYLIACYDLPKPTH' A
#
# COMPACT_ATOMS: atom_id res chain seq x y z
N MET A 1 -40.05 -6.15 19.81
CA MET A 1 -39.30 -5.24 18.90
C MET A 1 -37.83 -5.59 19.02
N GLU A 2 -37.34 -6.43 18.11
CA GLU A 2 -35.95 -6.87 18.09
C GLU A 2 -35.15 -5.83 17.29
N LYS A 3 -34.32 -5.04 17.98
CA LYS A 3 -33.31 -4.22 17.31
C LYS A 3 -32.20 -5.16 16.85
N THR A 4 -32.26 -5.63 15.61
CA THR A 4 -31.12 -6.31 14.98
C THR A 4 -29.98 -5.28 14.92
N ALA A 5 -28.96 -5.46 15.77
CA ALA A 5 -27.75 -4.66 15.73
C ALA A 5 -27.13 -4.83 14.33
N LYS A 6 -27.00 -3.73 13.60
CA LYS A 6 -26.34 -3.70 12.31
C LYS A 6 -24.87 -3.99 12.58
N GLU A 7 -24.39 -5.20 12.30
CA GLU A 7 -22.96 -5.49 12.37
C GLU A 7 -22.23 -4.57 11.39
N ASP A 8 -21.49 -3.61 11.92
CA ASP A 8 -20.59 -2.76 11.14
C ASP A 8 -19.52 -3.67 10.53
N LYS A 9 -19.69 -4.02 9.25
CA LYS A 9 -18.74 -4.86 8.51
C LYS A 9 -17.37 -4.20 8.52
N LYS A 10 -16.44 -4.81 9.25
CA LYS A 10 -15.04 -4.40 9.30
C LYS A 10 -14.39 -4.55 7.92
N LYS A 11 -13.59 -3.56 7.52
CA LYS A 11 -12.90 -3.54 6.23
C LYS A 11 -11.42 -3.81 6.43
N LEU A 12 -10.96 -4.92 5.86
CA LEU A 12 -9.55 -5.31 5.78
C LEU A 12 -9.03 -5.04 4.36
N VAL A 13 -7.86 -4.41 4.27
CA VAL A 13 -7.12 -4.22 3.01
C VAL A 13 -5.79 -4.98 3.10
N LEU A 14 -5.53 -5.79 2.08
CA LEU A 14 -4.28 -6.53 1.90
C LEU A 14 -3.49 -5.88 0.76
N LEU A 15 -2.22 -5.57 1.02
CA LEU A 15 -1.31 -4.97 0.07
C LEU A 15 -0.28 -5.99 -0.38
N ASP A 16 -0.10 -6.16 -1.69
CA ASP A 16 1.07 -6.83 -2.24
C ASP A 16 2.25 -5.84 -2.25
N ALA A 17 3.15 -5.96 -1.29
CA ALA A 17 4.19 -4.97 -1.06
C ALA A 17 5.17 -4.89 -2.24
N HIS A 18 5.66 -6.03 -2.76
CA HIS A 18 6.63 -6.03 -3.85
C HIS A 18 6.02 -5.51 -5.15
N ALA A 19 4.80 -5.93 -5.50
CA ALA A 19 4.15 -5.44 -6.70
C ALA A 19 3.89 -3.92 -6.64
N ILE A 20 3.49 -3.42 -5.47
CA ILE A 20 3.24 -1.98 -5.27
C ILE A 20 4.55 -1.20 -5.30
N ILE A 21 5.63 -1.68 -4.66
CA ILE A 21 6.94 -1.02 -4.68
C ILE A 21 7.51 -1.00 -6.10
N HIS A 22 7.44 -2.12 -6.83
CA HIS A 22 7.89 -2.20 -8.22
C HIS A 22 7.14 -1.19 -9.10
N ARG A 23 5.81 -1.12 -8.95
CA ARG A 23 4.99 -0.12 -9.65
C ARG A 23 5.38 1.30 -9.27
N ALA A 24 5.58 1.58 -7.98
CA ALA A 24 5.97 2.91 -7.51
C ALA A 24 7.33 3.35 -8.06
N TYR A 25 8.29 2.42 -8.13
CA TYR A 25 9.63 2.67 -8.67
C TYR A 25 9.59 3.09 -10.14
N HIS A 26 8.76 2.44 -10.96
CA HIS A 26 8.67 2.72 -12.39
C HIS A 26 7.66 3.82 -12.78
N ALA A 27 6.84 4.28 -11.84
CA ALA A 27 5.81 5.28 -12.13
C ALA A 27 6.32 6.72 -12.17
N LEU A 28 7.47 7.00 -11.55
CA LEU A 28 8.04 8.34 -11.46
C LEU A 28 9.27 8.49 -12.36
N PRO A 29 9.57 9.72 -12.81
CA PRO A 29 10.78 10.01 -13.57
C PRO A 29 12.06 9.55 -12.86
N ALA A 30 13.06 9.11 -13.62
CA ALA A 30 14.33 8.60 -13.08
C ALA A 30 15.17 9.69 -12.39
N ASP A 31 14.93 10.96 -12.70
CA ASP A 31 15.53 12.13 -12.05
C ASP A 31 14.79 12.54 -10.75
N PHE A 32 13.80 11.76 -10.30
CA PHE A 32 13.15 11.95 -9.01
C PHE A 32 14.06 11.45 -7.87
N VAL A 33 15.00 12.31 -7.49
CA VAL A 33 16.07 12.03 -6.53
C VAL A 33 16.09 13.01 -5.37
N SER A 34 16.70 12.60 -4.26
CA SER A 34 16.97 13.49 -3.11
C SER A 34 17.99 14.57 -3.47
N SER A 35 18.20 15.54 -2.58
CA SER A 35 19.27 16.54 -2.72
C SER A 35 20.69 15.94 -2.77
N LYS A 36 20.85 14.67 -2.40
CA LYS A 36 22.09 13.90 -2.49
C LYS A 36 22.17 13.03 -3.76
N GLY A 37 21.16 13.08 -4.63
CA GLY A 37 21.10 12.27 -5.85
C GLY A 37 20.58 10.84 -5.64
N GLU A 38 20.03 10.51 -4.47
CA GLU A 38 19.52 9.17 -4.18
C GLU A 38 18.11 8.98 -4.77
N PRO A 39 17.80 7.88 -5.47
CA PRO A 39 16.46 7.62 -5.99
C PRO A 39 15.43 7.54 -4.86
N THR A 40 14.39 8.38 -4.91
CA THR A 40 13.32 8.41 -3.89
C THR A 40 11.93 8.14 -4.46
N GLY A 41 11.83 7.88 -5.76
CA GLY A 41 10.56 7.69 -6.45
C GLY A 41 9.70 6.57 -5.86
N ALA A 42 10.27 5.38 -5.64
CA ALA A 42 9.54 4.27 -5.04
C ALA A 42 8.96 4.60 -3.66
N LEU A 43 9.75 5.27 -2.81
CA LEU A 43 9.34 5.67 -1.47
C LEU A 43 8.19 6.67 -1.52
N TYR A 44 8.29 7.68 -2.39
CA TYR A 44 7.22 8.66 -2.59
C TYR A 44 5.95 8.02 -3.13
N GLY A 45 6.06 7.21 -4.19
CA GLY A 45 4.93 6.55 -4.84
C GLY A 45 4.20 5.59 -3.90
N LEU A 46 4.94 4.77 -3.15
CA LEU A 46 4.37 3.89 -2.13
C LEU A 46 3.60 4.70 -1.07
N SER A 47 4.24 5.75 -0.53
CA SER A 47 3.65 6.59 0.51
C SER A 47 2.38 7.29 0.04
N ALA A 48 2.38 7.83 -1.18
CA ALA A 48 1.20 8.46 -1.78
C ALA A 48 0.05 7.47 -1.99
N MET A 49 0.34 6.27 -2.49
CA MET A 49 -0.66 5.21 -2.66
C MET A 49 -1.26 4.76 -1.32
N LEU A 50 -0.41 4.58 -0.31
CA LEU A 50 -0.84 4.20 1.04
C LEU A 50 -1.78 5.25 1.65
N LEU A 51 -1.40 6.52 1.60
CA LEU A 51 -2.25 7.62 2.09
C LEU A 51 -3.59 7.69 1.35
N LYS A 52 -3.58 7.46 0.04
CA LYS A 52 -4.80 7.41 -0.78
C LYS A 52 -5.72 6.26 -0.36
N ILE A 53 -5.17 5.05 -0.15
CA ILE A 53 -5.92 3.88 0.32
C ILE A 53 -6.58 4.17 1.66
N ILE A 54 -5.84 4.74 2.62
CA ILE A 54 -6.36 5.10 3.95
C ILE A 54 -7.50 6.11 3.83
N LYS A 55 -7.30 7.16 3.01
CA LYS A 55 -8.28 8.24 2.82
C LYS A 55 -9.57 7.76 2.14
N ASP A 56 -9.43 6.98 1.07
CA ASP A 56 -10.55 6.60 0.21
C ASP A 56 -11.31 5.39 0.77
N LEU A 57 -10.59 4.38 1.26
CA LEU A 57 -11.20 3.14 1.74
C LEU A 57 -11.56 3.18 3.22
N LYS A 58 -10.91 4.01 4.04
CA LYS A 58 -11.08 4.06 5.51
C LYS A 58 -11.12 2.66 6.12
N PRO A 59 -10.09 1.83 5.91
CA PRO A 59 -10.09 0.46 6.40
C PRO A 59 -9.94 0.43 7.93
N ASP A 60 -10.53 -0.57 8.58
CA ASP A 60 -10.26 -0.87 9.99
C ASP A 60 -8.89 -1.55 10.15
N TYR A 61 -8.47 -2.30 9.13
CA TYR A 61 -7.22 -3.08 9.14
C TYR A 61 -6.49 -2.95 7.81
N LEU A 62 -5.17 -2.83 7.89
CA LEU A 62 -4.28 -2.79 6.73
C LEU A 62 -3.10 -3.72 6.97
N ILE A 63 -2.83 -4.61 6.02
CA ILE A 63 -1.73 -5.58 6.09
C ILE A 63 -0.93 -5.49 4.80
N ALA A 64 0.39 -5.48 4.92
CA ALA A 64 1.30 -5.61 3.79
C ALA A 64 1.89 -7.02 3.73
N CYS A 65 1.64 -7.71 2.63
CA CYS A 65 2.15 -9.04 2.32
C CYS A 65 3.49 -8.89 1.59
N TYR A 66 4.51 -9.57 2.10
CA TYR A 66 5.83 -9.63 1.48
C TYR A 66 6.02 -11.02 0.88
N ASP A 67 6.60 -11.08 -0.32
CA ASP A 67 7.02 -12.37 -0.86
C ASP A 67 8.19 -12.92 -0.08
N LEU A 68 8.22 -14.25 0.03
CA LEU A 68 9.38 -14.95 0.54
C LEU A 68 10.52 -14.86 -0.48
N PRO A 69 11.77 -14.83 -0.02
CA PRO A 69 12.93 -14.86 -0.92
C PRO A 69 13.09 -16.20 -1.66
N LYS A 70 12.29 -17.22 -1.33
CA LYS A 70 12.34 -18.56 -1.93
C LYS A 70 11.13 -18.80 -2.83
N PRO A 71 11.28 -19.55 -3.93
CA PRO A 71 10.15 -19.97 -4.77
C PRO A 71 9.12 -20.76 -3.96
N THR A 72 7.85 -20.61 -4.32
CA THR A 72 6.79 -21.48 -3.82
C THR A 72 6.99 -22.88 -4.42
N HIS A 73 7.11 -23.90 -3.56
CA HIS A 73 7.30 -25.30 -3.94
C HIS A 73 6.05 -25.92 -4.58
#